data_AF-A0A485JPV3-F1
#
_entry.id   AF-A0A485JPV3-F1
#
_cell.length_a   1.000
_cell.length_b   1.000
_cell.length_c   1.000
_cell.angle_alpha   90.00
_cell.angle_beta   90.00
_cell.angle_gamma   90.00
#
_symmetry.space_group_name_H-M   'P 1'
#
loop_
_entity.id
_entity.type
_entity.pdbx_description
1 polymer ?
#
loop_
_entity_poly.entity_id
_entity_poly.type
_entity_poly.pdbx_seq_one_letter_code
_entity_poly.pdbx_strand_id
1 'polypeptide(L)'
;MSDAAERYQGQVCTPAHQKRMLNIIRGYLYINELIYARDNHFLCSSLIAPVNGYTIAPADYKREPNVSIYYYRDTPFFSGYKMTYMQRGNYVVVINPLFWSEVMSDDPTLQWVCMIR
;
A
#
# COMPACT_ATOMS: atom_id res chain seq x y z
N MET A 1 -2.38 -5.58 9.43
CA MET A 1 -1.20 -4.77 9.08
C MET A 1 -1.52 -3.27 9.08
N SER A 2 -2.59 -2.83 8.39
CA SER A 2 -3.14 -1.47 8.55
C SER A 2 -3.40 -1.13 10.02
N ASP A 3 -3.96 -2.06 10.80
CA ASP A 3 -4.31 -1.83 12.21
C ASP A 3 -3.11 -1.47 13.11
N ALA A 4 -1.89 -1.91 12.75
CA ALA A 4 -0.67 -1.59 13.49
C ALA A 4 -0.09 -0.22 13.10
N ALA A 5 -0.36 0.21 11.86
CA ALA A 5 0.02 1.50 11.31
C ALA A 5 -0.93 2.60 11.81
N GLU A 6 -2.24 2.33 11.81
CA GLU A 6 -3.29 3.25 12.28
C GLU A 6 -3.17 3.64 13.76
N ARG A 7 -2.43 2.87 14.57
CA ARG A 7 -2.16 3.18 15.98
C ARG A 7 -1.06 4.22 16.20
N TYR A 8 -0.42 4.71 15.15
CA TYR A 8 0.62 5.73 15.29
C TYR A 8 0.02 7.08 15.73
N GLN A 9 0.48 7.62 16.87
CA GLN A 9 -0.03 8.86 17.47
C GLN A 9 0.84 10.09 17.20
N GLY A 10 1.94 9.95 16.45
CA GLY A 10 2.84 11.06 16.13
C GLY A 10 2.45 11.81 14.85
N GLN A 11 3.27 12.79 14.47
CA GLN A 11 3.10 13.50 13.20
C GLN A 11 3.40 12.59 12.01
N VAL A 12 2.44 12.47 11.10
CA VAL A 12 2.58 11.69 9.85
C VAL A 12 3.62 12.30 8.92
N CYS A 13 4.20 11.46 8.07
CA CYS A 13 5.27 11.82 7.12
C CYS A 13 6.51 12.49 7.74
N THR A 14 6.80 12.18 9.00
CA THR A 14 8.09 12.45 9.65
C THR A 14 9.01 11.24 9.58
N PRO A 15 10.34 11.40 9.80
CA PRO A 15 11.25 10.25 9.89
C PRO A 15 10.82 9.20 10.94
N ALA A 16 10.18 9.63 12.04
CA ALA A 16 9.64 8.72 13.04
C ALA A 16 8.47 7.89 12.50
N HIS A 17 7.56 8.51 11.74
CA HIS A 17 6.48 7.81 11.07
C HIS A 17 7.01 6.81 10.03
N GLN A 18 7.96 7.24 9.19
CA GLN A 18 8.56 6.37 8.17
C GLN A 18 9.28 5.17 8.78
N LYS A 19 10.04 5.39 9.87
CA LYS A 19 10.67 4.30 10.64
C LYS A 19 9.63 3.33 11.23
N ARG A 20 8.48 3.83 11.71
CA ARG A 20 7.39 2.98 12.18
C ARG A 20 6.82 2.12 11.05
N MET A 21 6.55 2.73 9.89
CA MET A 21 6.06 2.01 8.70
C MET A 21 7.07 0.94 8.23
N LEU A 22 8.36 1.29 8.18
CA LEU A 22 9.43 0.36 7.83
C LEU A 22 9.48 -0.83 8.80
N ASN A 23 9.34 -0.59 10.10
CA ASN A 23 9.31 -1.66 11.10
C ASN A 23 8.09 -2.57 10.97
N ILE A 24 6.96 -2.05 10.47
CA ILE A 24 5.77 -2.86 10.19
C ILE A 24 6.03 -3.77 8.99
N ILE A 25 6.54 -3.25 7.86
CA ILE A 25 6.72 -4.05 6.64
C ILE A 25 7.82 -5.11 6.74
N ARG A 26 8.83 -4.92 7.60
CA ARG A 26 9.92 -5.89 7.81
C ARG A 26 9.44 -7.29 8.25
N GLY A 27 8.24 -7.41 8.79
CA GLY A 27 7.64 -8.70 9.15
C GLY A 27 6.92 -9.41 8.01
N TYR A 28 6.88 -8.85 6.80
CA TYR A 28 6.06 -9.34 5.69
C TYR A 28 6.91 -9.53 4.43
N LEU A 29 7.02 -10.77 3.97
CA LEU A 29 7.92 -11.15 2.88
C LEU A 29 7.56 -10.52 1.52
N TYR A 30 6.27 -10.30 1.27
CA TYR A 30 5.76 -9.92 -0.06
C TYR A 30 5.36 -8.45 -0.18
N ILE A 31 5.60 -7.67 0.88
CA ILE A 31 5.24 -6.25 0.92
C ILE A 31 6.48 -5.44 0.63
N ASN A 32 6.48 -4.79 -0.52
CA ASN A 32 7.61 -4.02 -1.00
C ASN A 32 7.72 -2.68 -0.27
N GLU A 33 6.60 -2.00 -0.04
CA GLU A 33 6.54 -0.72 0.67
C GLU A 33 5.19 -0.53 1.36
N LEU A 34 5.17 0.37 2.36
CA LEU A 34 3.95 0.90 2.97
C LEU A 34 3.90 2.41 2.74
N ILE A 35 2.80 2.86 2.15
CA ILE A 35 2.55 4.26 1.82
C ILE A 35 1.41 4.79 2.71
N TYR A 36 1.58 5.99 3.23
CA TYR A 36 0.52 6.77 3.83
C TYR A 36 -0.13 7.68 2.79
N ALA A 37 -1.45 7.61 2.73
CA ALA A 37 -2.25 8.33 1.76
C ALA A 37 -3.43 9.01 2.45
N ARG A 38 -3.95 10.04 1.80
CA ARG A 38 -5.29 10.59 2.05
C ARG A 38 -6.05 10.50 0.76
N ASP A 39 -7.15 9.75 0.77
CA ASP A 39 -7.90 9.42 -0.44
C ASP A 39 -6.97 8.80 -1.51
N ASN A 40 -6.93 9.37 -2.72
CA ASN A 40 -6.04 8.95 -3.80
C ASN A 40 -4.71 9.74 -3.86
N HIS A 41 -4.34 10.44 -2.78
CA HIS A 41 -3.13 11.25 -2.72
C HIS A 41 -2.10 10.61 -1.78
N PHE A 42 -1.01 10.12 -2.35
CA PHE A 42 0.05 9.39 -1.65
C PHE A 42 1.09 10.39 -1.14
N LEU A 43 1.25 10.47 0.16
CA LEU A 43 2.02 11.52 0.82
C LEU A 43 3.45 11.10 1.15
N CYS A 44 3.62 9.89 1.68
CA CYS A 44 4.94 9.37 2.04
C CYS A 44 4.94 7.84 2.09
N SER A 45 6.09 7.23 1.84
CA SER A 45 6.38 5.81 2.02
C SER A 45 7.34 5.56 3.18
N SER A 46 7.65 4.30 3.46
CA SER A 46 8.64 3.92 4.49
C SER A 46 10.03 4.48 4.23
N LEU A 47 10.31 4.91 3.01
CA LEU A 47 11.63 5.37 2.57
C LEU A 47 11.64 6.81 2.07
N ILE A 48 10.59 7.27 1.38
CA ILE A 48 10.57 8.59 0.75
C ILE A 48 9.33 9.41 1.11
N ALA A 49 9.45 10.73 1.11
CA ALA A 49 8.33 11.66 1.30
C ALA A 49 8.44 12.76 0.24
N PRO A 50 7.79 12.61 -0.92
CA PRO A 50 7.80 13.64 -1.97
C PRO A 50 7.19 14.94 -1.46
N VAL A 51 7.81 16.09 -1.80
CA VAL A 51 7.38 17.42 -1.33
C VAL A 51 5.89 17.70 -1.62
N ASN A 52 5.42 17.27 -2.79
CA ASN A 52 4.05 17.50 -3.24
C ASN A 52 3.16 16.25 -3.22
N GLY A 53 3.64 15.14 -2.62
CA GLY A 53 2.99 13.84 -2.75
C GLY A 53 2.83 13.37 -4.20
N TYR A 54 1.95 12.39 -4.42
CA TYR A 54 1.60 11.87 -5.74
C TYR A 54 0.11 11.51 -5.79
N THR A 55 -0.63 12.10 -6.73
CA THR A 55 -2.04 11.77 -6.94
C THR A 55 -2.16 10.61 -7.92
N ILE A 56 -2.64 9.47 -7.44
CA ILE A 56 -2.85 8.29 -8.28
C ILE A 56 -4.18 8.40 -9.04
N ALA A 57 -4.20 7.84 -10.25
CA ALA A 57 -5.43 7.65 -11.01
C ALA A 57 -6.46 6.81 -10.21
N PRO A 58 -7.76 6.90 -10.52
CA PRO A 58 -8.78 6.15 -9.80
C PRO A 58 -8.47 4.64 -9.68
N ALA A 59 -8.89 4.07 -8.55
CA ALA A 59 -8.76 2.65 -8.27
C ALA A 59 -9.57 1.81 -9.27
N ASP A 60 -9.00 0.70 -9.71
CA ASP A 60 -9.68 -0.26 -10.59
C ASP A 60 -10.78 -1.01 -9.84
N TYR A 61 -10.58 -1.21 -8.54
CA TYR A 61 -11.52 -1.88 -7.66
C TYR A 61 -11.72 -1.08 -6.37
N LYS A 62 -12.97 -0.98 -5.93
CA LYS A 62 -13.36 -0.37 -4.67
C LYS A 62 -14.33 -1.30 -3.93
N ARG A 63 -14.15 -1.43 -2.63
CA ARG A 63 -15.05 -2.19 -1.75
C ARG A 63 -15.27 -1.44 -0.45
N GLU A 64 -16.53 -1.41 -0.02
CA GLU A 64 -16.93 -0.85 1.26
C GLU A 64 -16.30 -1.63 2.44
N PRO A 65 -15.93 -0.95 3.55
CA PRO A 65 -16.13 0.47 3.81
C PRO A 65 -15.00 1.39 3.28
N ASN A 66 -13.81 0.88 2.98
CA ASN A 66 -12.65 1.73 2.69
C ASN A 66 -11.48 1.00 1.99
N VAL A 67 -11.77 0.02 1.14
CA VAL A 67 -10.77 -0.73 0.39
C VAL A 67 -10.71 -0.23 -1.05
N SER A 68 -9.50 0.06 -1.54
CA SER A 68 -9.25 0.43 -2.95
C SER A 68 -8.03 -0.33 -3.47
N ILE A 69 -8.12 -0.89 -4.67
CA ILE A 69 -7.00 -1.60 -5.31
C ILE A 69 -6.68 -0.93 -6.65
N TYR A 70 -5.38 -0.67 -6.85
CA TYR A 70 -4.84 -0.09 -8.07
C TYR A 70 -3.88 -1.11 -8.68
N TYR A 71 -4.26 -1.72 -9.81
CA TYR A 71 -3.47 -2.74 -10.48
C TYR A 71 -2.42 -2.13 -11.41
N TYR A 72 -1.23 -2.71 -11.40
CA TYR A 72 -0.17 -2.45 -12.39
C TYR A 72 0.14 -0.95 -12.61
N ARG A 73 0.16 -0.16 -11.52
CA ARG A 73 0.45 1.28 -11.60
C ARG A 73 1.96 1.51 -11.54
N ASP A 74 2.44 2.32 -12.48
CA ASP A 74 3.77 2.93 -12.42
C ASP A 74 3.65 4.22 -11.63
N THR A 75 4.36 4.32 -10.51
CA THR A 75 4.34 5.50 -9.63
C THR A 75 5.76 5.93 -9.31
N PRO A 76 5.98 7.19 -8.90
CA PRO A 76 7.32 7.65 -8.51
C PRO A 76 7.98 6.85 -7.38
N PHE A 77 7.19 6.11 -6.59
CA PHE A 77 7.71 5.22 -5.55
C PHE A 77 8.42 3.99 -6.12
N PHE A 78 8.06 3.56 -7.34
CA PHE A 78 8.61 2.39 -8.04
C PHE A 78 8.69 2.65 -9.56
N SER A 79 9.42 3.70 -9.94
CA SER A 79 9.51 4.13 -11.34
C SER A 79 9.96 3.00 -12.27
N GLY A 80 9.18 2.75 -13.32
CA GLY A 80 9.46 1.71 -14.31
C GLY A 80 9.01 0.30 -13.91
N TYR A 81 8.43 0.13 -12.71
CA TYR A 81 7.86 -1.13 -12.26
C TYR A 81 6.35 -0.98 -12.03
N LYS A 82 5.56 -1.81 -12.73
CA LYS A 82 4.10 -1.83 -12.59
C LYS A 82 3.70 -2.61 -11.34
N MET A 83 3.42 -1.91 -10.26
CA MET A 83 3.11 -2.51 -8.96
C MET A 83 1.59 -2.57 -8.69
N THR A 84 1.16 -3.45 -7.78
CA THR A 84 -0.20 -3.46 -7.25
C THR A 84 -0.25 -2.74 -5.91
N TYR A 85 -1.20 -1.81 -5.77
CA TYR A 85 -1.37 -0.98 -4.58
C TYR A 85 -2.70 -1.35 -3.93
N MET A 86 -2.68 -1.77 -2.67
CA MET A 86 -3.87 -2.13 -1.90
C MET A 86 -4.04 -1.15 -0.75
N GLN A 87 -5.04 -0.29 -0.85
CA GLN A 87 -5.37 0.71 0.15
C GLN A 87 -6.45 0.22 1.08
N ARG A 88 -6.24 0.42 2.38
CA ARG A 88 -7.26 0.33 3.42
C ARG A 88 -7.13 1.55 4.32
N GLY A 89 -8.17 2.37 4.36
CA GLY A 89 -8.11 3.65 5.06
C GLY A 89 -7.00 4.55 4.50
N ASN A 90 -6.11 5.01 5.38
CA ASN A 90 -5.00 5.92 5.02
C ASN A 90 -3.69 5.19 4.69
N TYR A 91 -3.68 3.87 4.63
CA TYR A 91 -2.48 3.10 4.36
C TYR A 91 -2.63 2.26 3.10
N VAL A 92 -1.57 2.27 2.29
CA VAL A 92 -1.48 1.58 1.01
C VAL A 92 -0.30 0.64 1.05
N VAL A 93 -0.57 -0.64 0.89
CA VAL A 93 0.43 -1.69 0.77
C VAL A 93 0.81 -1.82 -0.71
N VAL A 94 2.12 -1.85 -0.99
CA VAL A 94 2.63 -2.05 -2.35
C VAL A 94 3.18 -3.47 -2.49
N ILE A 95 2.73 -4.17 -3.52
CA ILE A 95 3.08 -5.57 -3.79
C ILE A 95 3.55 -5.67 -5.24
N ASN A 96 4.67 -6.37 -5.45
CA ASN A 96 5.11 -6.75 -6.79
C ASN A 96 4.17 -7.85 -7.31
N PRO A 97 3.48 -7.66 -8.45
CA PRO A 97 2.57 -8.65 -9.00
C PRO A 97 3.24 -10.00 -9.30
N LEU A 98 4.57 -10.04 -9.47
CA LEU A 98 5.30 -11.29 -9.66
C LEU A 98 5.30 -12.19 -8.41
N PHE A 99 5.09 -11.63 -7.22
CA PHE A 99 4.96 -12.40 -5.99
C PHE A 99 3.53 -12.91 -5.74
N TRP A 100 2.57 -12.68 -6.65
CA TRP A 100 1.16 -13.07 -6.42
C TRP A 100 0.94 -14.56 -6.19
N SER A 101 1.78 -15.45 -6.71
CA SER A 101 1.71 -16.89 -6.38
C SER A 101 1.95 -17.19 -4.90
N GLU A 102 2.54 -16.24 -4.15
CA GLU A 102 2.86 -16.36 -2.72
C GLU A 102 1.94 -15.49 -1.83
N VAL A 103 1.16 -14.58 -2.42
CA VAL A 103 0.18 -13.74 -1.71
C VAL A 103 -1.16 -14.46 -1.61
N MET A 104 -1.18 -15.63 -0.95
CA MET A 104 -2.44 -16.19 -0.47
C MET A 104 -2.97 -15.28 0.63
N SER A 105 -4.08 -14.59 0.35
CA SER A 105 -4.77 -13.81 1.38
C SER A 105 -5.41 -14.78 2.39
N ASP A 106 -5.07 -14.62 3.68
CA ASP A 106 -5.77 -15.28 4.78
C ASP A 106 -7.21 -14.75 4.96
N ASP A 107 -7.58 -13.69 4.23
CA ASP A 107 -8.96 -13.18 4.15
C ASP A 107 -9.74 -13.98 3.07
N PRO A 108 -10.70 -14.84 3.45
CA PRO A 108 -11.45 -15.68 2.52
C PRO A 108 -12.24 -14.86 1.47
N THR A 109 -12.47 -13.57 1.72
CA THR A 109 -13.25 -12.69 0.85
C THR A 109 -12.41 -11.99 -0.21
N LEU A 110 -11.08 -11.98 -0.07
CA LEU A 110 -10.14 -11.45 -1.06
C LEU A 110 -9.52 -12.56 -1.92
N GLN A 111 -9.72 -13.83 -1.56
CA GLN A 111 -9.25 -15.00 -2.32
C GLN A 111 -9.84 -15.09 -3.73
N TRP A 112 -11.05 -14.58 -3.97
CA TRP A 112 -11.73 -14.63 -5.28
C TRP A 112 -11.05 -13.80 -6.37
N VAL A 113 -10.32 -12.75 -6.00
CA VAL A 113 -9.55 -11.93 -6.94
C VAL A 113 -8.25 -12.64 -7.37
N CYS A 114 -7.81 -13.64 -6.60
CA CYS A 114 -6.59 -14.40 -6.82
C CYS A 114 -6.79 -15.59 -7.80
N MET A 115 -7.99 -15.75 -8.38
CA MET A 115 -8.38 -16.89 -9.21
C MET A 115 -8.82 -16.50 -10.63
N ILE A 116 -8.29 -15.42 -11.21
CA ILE A 116 -8.43 -15.16 -12.64
C ILE A 116 -7.10 -15.49 -13.31
N ARG A 117 -7.15 -16.62 -14.02
CA ARG A 117 -6.10 -17.27 -14.80
C ARG A 117 -5.59 -16.38 -15.94
#